data_AF-A0A3P9HWZ6-F1
#
_entry.id   AF-A0A3P9HWZ6-F1
#
_cell.length_a   1.000
_cell.length_b   1.000
_cell.length_c   1.000
_cell.angle_alpha   90.00
_cell.angle_beta   90.00
_cell.angle_gamma   90.00
#
_symmetry.space_group_name_H-M   'P 1'
#
loop_
_entity.id
_entity.type
_entity.pdbx_description
1 polymer ?
#
loop_
_entity_poly.entity_id
_entity_poly.type
_entity_poly.pdbx_seq_one_letter_code
_entity_poly.pdbx_strand_id
1 'polypeptide(L)'
;VCKFKAHKRCAVRATNNCKWTTLASIGKDIIEDEDGVSPKRVSMPHQWLEGNLPVSAKCSICDKTCGSVLRLQDWKCLWCKVHSTCKEQLSSKCPLGQCKVSVIPPTALNSIDSDGFWKASCPPSCTSPLLVFVNSKSGDNQGVKFLRRFKQLLNPAQVFDLMNGGPHLGLRLFQKFDTFRILVCGGDGSVGWVLSEIDTAKTFSVLQCQLGVLPLGTGNDLARVLGWGSACDDDTQLPQILEKLERSGRSGLAHRRKSPI
;
A
#
# COMPACT_ATOMS: atom_id res chain seq x y z
N VAL A 1 13.80 1.90 3.66
CA VAL A 1 12.79 2.44 2.72
C VAL A 1 13.03 3.91 2.46
N CYS A 2 13.40 4.71 3.47
CA CYS A 2 14.02 6.01 3.23
C CYS A 2 15.55 5.90 3.42
N LYS A 3 16.29 5.75 2.32
CA LYS A 3 17.76 5.91 2.30
C LYS A 3 18.04 6.93 1.21
N PHE A 4 18.61 8.08 1.56
CA PHE A 4 19.11 9.04 0.58
C PHE A 4 20.63 9.07 0.65
N LYS A 5 21.28 9.24 -0.50
CA LYS A 5 22.72 9.49 -0.57
C LYS A 5 22.89 10.97 -0.85
N ALA A 6 23.59 11.65 0.03
CA ALA A 6 24.01 13.03 -0.17
C ALA A 6 25.51 13.13 0.05
N HIS A 7 26.16 14.09 -0.61
CA HIS A 7 27.51 14.47 -0.24
C HIS A 7 27.56 14.88 1.24
N LYS A 8 28.67 14.61 1.92
CA LYS A 8 28.85 14.95 3.36
C LYS A 8 28.51 16.43 3.65
N ARG A 9 28.96 17.34 2.78
CA ARG A 9 28.67 18.78 2.84
C ARG A 9 27.21 19.17 2.54
N CYS A 10 26.50 18.34 1.79
CA CYS A 10 25.10 18.58 1.41
C CYS A 10 24.12 17.93 2.39
N ALA A 11 24.56 16.99 3.24
CA ALA A 11 23.70 16.23 4.15
C ALA A 11 22.93 17.11 5.13
N VAL A 12 23.57 18.18 5.63
CA VAL A 12 22.95 19.12 6.59
C VAL A 12 21.86 19.97 5.93
N ARG A 13 21.95 20.20 4.62
CA ARG A 13 20.97 20.97 3.83
C ARG A 13 20.00 20.07 3.07
N ALA A 14 20.14 18.75 3.21
CA ALA A 14 19.30 17.80 2.50
C ALA A 14 17.89 17.85 3.09
N THR A 15 16.92 18.22 2.27
CA THR A 15 15.51 18.19 2.66
C THR A 15 15.09 16.76 2.96
N ASN A 16 14.56 16.54 4.16
CA ASN A 16 14.05 15.24 4.56
C ASN A 16 12.68 14.97 3.91
N ASN A 17 12.72 14.47 2.68
CA ASN A 17 11.52 14.16 1.89
C ASN A 17 11.10 12.68 2.06
N CYS A 18 11.32 12.10 3.25
CA CYS A 18 10.85 10.75 3.51
C CYS A 18 9.33 10.68 3.35
N LYS A 19 8.86 9.57 2.76
CA LYS A 19 7.44 9.30 2.56
C LYS A 19 6.69 9.36 3.89
N TRP A 20 5.66 10.20 3.97
CA TRP A 20 4.76 10.19 5.12
C TRP A 20 4.05 8.84 5.22
N THR A 21 4.11 8.24 6.40
CA THR A 21 3.54 6.92 6.69
C THR A 21 2.50 6.96 7.79
N THR A 22 2.60 7.92 8.72
CA THR A 22 1.71 8.08 9.88
C THR A 22 1.32 9.54 10.09
N LEU A 23 0.33 9.79 10.95
CA LEU A 23 -0.13 11.14 11.28
C LEU A 23 1.03 11.99 11.84
N ALA A 24 1.85 11.39 12.71
CA ALA A 24 3.05 12.02 13.27
C ALA A 24 4.07 12.42 12.19
N SER A 25 4.17 11.64 11.11
CA SER A 25 5.10 11.96 10.02
C SER A 25 4.65 13.12 9.14
N ILE A 26 3.35 13.43 9.10
CA ILE A 26 2.81 14.63 8.42
C ILE A 26 3.12 15.88 9.26
N GLY A 27 2.95 15.79 10.59
CA GLY A 27 3.31 16.87 11.50
C GLY A 27 2.47 18.13 11.30
N LYS A 28 3.12 19.24 10.94
CA LYS A 28 2.47 20.57 10.83
C LYS A 28 1.67 20.76 9.56
N ASP A 29 1.84 19.88 8.57
CA ASP A 29 1.19 19.98 7.27
C ASP A 29 -0.25 19.44 7.29
N ILE A 30 -0.76 19.01 8.45
CA ILE A 30 -2.10 18.46 8.59
C ILE A 30 -3.16 19.53 8.26
N ILE A 31 -4.17 19.13 7.48
CA ILE A 31 -5.34 19.96 7.16
C ILE A 31 -6.51 19.49 8.03
N GLU A 32 -6.94 20.33 8.97
CA GLU A 32 -8.12 20.08 9.80
C GLU A 32 -9.38 20.61 9.09
N ASP A 33 -10.47 19.83 9.11
CA ASP A 33 -11.78 20.31 8.67
C ASP A 33 -12.44 21.10 9.82
N GLU A 34 -12.85 22.35 9.55
CA GLU A 34 -13.54 23.22 10.52
C GLU A 34 -15.03 22.87 10.74
N ASP A 35 -15.54 21.85 10.06
CA ASP A 35 -16.90 21.38 10.27
C ASP A 35 -17.01 20.83 11.70
N GLY A 36 -17.72 21.54 12.58
CA GLY A 36 -17.89 21.28 14.02
C GLY A 36 -18.55 19.95 14.42
N VAL A 37 -18.34 18.90 13.64
CA VAL A 37 -18.76 17.52 13.89
C VAL A 37 -17.59 16.75 14.50
N SER A 38 -17.71 16.44 15.79
CA SER A 38 -16.84 15.49 16.49
C SER A 38 -17.06 14.08 15.94
N PRO A 39 -16.02 13.31 15.53
CA PRO A 39 -14.59 13.61 15.59
C PRO A 39 -14.08 14.44 14.40
N LYS A 40 -13.15 15.37 14.68
CA LYS A 40 -12.46 16.21 13.67
C LYS A 40 -11.96 15.34 12.52
N ARG A 41 -12.44 15.59 11.31
CA ARG A 41 -11.93 14.94 10.10
C ARG A 41 -10.59 15.60 9.74
N VAL A 42 -9.56 14.77 9.65
CA VAL A 42 -8.21 15.20 9.35
C VAL A 42 -7.84 14.73 7.94
N SER A 43 -7.36 15.66 7.14
CA SER A 43 -6.84 15.42 5.79
C SER A 43 -5.37 15.81 5.71
N MET A 44 -4.71 15.40 4.63
CA MET A 44 -3.30 15.73 4.38
C MET A 44 -3.15 16.34 3.00
N PRO A 45 -2.19 17.25 2.83
CA PRO A 45 -1.84 17.78 1.53
C PRO A 45 -1.08 16.75 0.72
N HIS A 46 -0.81 17.12 -0.52
CA HIS A 46 0.12 16.38 -1.36
C HIS A 46 1.57 16.66 -0.93
N GLN A 47 2.33 15.61 -0.61
CA GLN A 47 3.79 15.71 -0.48
C GLN A 47 4.43 15.74 -1.88
N TRP A 48 4.48 16.93 -2.50
CA TRP A 48 4.92 17.09 -3.88
C TRP A 48 6.44 16.95 -4.05
N LEU A 49 6.82 16.31 -5.16
CA LEU A 49 8.16 16.28 -5.71
C LEU A 49 8.08 16.59 -7.22
N GLU A 50 8.97 17.45 -7.69
CA GLU A 50 9.09 17.75 -9.12
C GLU A 50 9.85 16.61 -9.85
N GLY A 51 9.32 16.17 -10.98
CA GLY A 51 9.90 15.11 -11.78
C GLY A 51 9.91 13.73 -11.10
N ASN A 52 10.80 12.85 -11.56
CA ASN A 52 10.87 11.44 -11.15
C ASN A 52 9.54 10.67 -11.36
N LEU A 53 8.84 11.01 -12.44
CA LEU A 53 7.69 10.27 -12.93
C LEU A 53 8.18 9.07 -13.75
N PRO A 54 7.55 7.89 -13.62
CA PRO A 54 7.88 6.75 -14.47
C PRO A 54 7.59 7.07 -15.94
N VAL A 55 8.35 6.44 -16.85
CA VAL A 55 8.02 6.43 -18.28
C VAL A 55 6.57 5.94 -18.43
N SER A 56 5.77 6.63 -19.24
CA SER A 56 4.32 6.43 -19.40
C SER A 56 3.45 6.79 -18.17
N ALA A 57 3.92 7.63 -17.25
CA ALA A 57 3.05 8.21 -16.23
C ALA A 57 1.87 8.96 -16.87
N LYS A 58 0.68 8.81 -16.29
CA LYS A 58 -0.53 9.53 -16.72
C LYS A 58 -0.94 10.58 -15.68
N CYS A 59 -1.41 11.72 -16.17
CA CYS A 59 -1.93 12.80 -15.33
C CYS A 59 -3.26 12.41 -14.69
N SER A 60 -3.40 12.60 -13.38
CA SER A 60 -4.62 12.33 -12.62
C SER A 60 -5.81 13.24 -12.99
N ILE A 61 -5.59 14.29 -13.78
CA ILE A 61 -6.63 15.23 -14.23
C ILE A 61 -7.06 14.95 -15.67
N CYS A 62 -6.10 14.93 -16.62
CA CYS A 62 -6.42 14.83 -18.04
C CYS A 62 -6.15 13.45 -18.69
N ASP A 63 -5.64 12.48 -17.91
CA ASP A 63 -5.22 11.12 -18.34
C ASP A 63 -4.14 11.06 -19.44
N LYS A 64 -3.63 12.20 -19.91
CA LYS A 64 -2.52 12.27 -20.87
C LYS A 64 -1.19 11.98 -20.19
N THR A 65 -0.21 11.53 -20.98
CA THR A 65 1.14 11.22 -20.51
C THR A 65 1.82 12.47 -19.91
N CYS A 66 2.39 12.32 -18.71
CA CYS A 66 3.15 13.35 -18.00
C CYS A 66 4.55 12.85 -17.63
N GLY A 67 5.47 13.78 -17.39
CA GLY A 67 6.90 13.56 -17.19
C GLY A 67 7.71 13.73 -18.48
N SER A 68 9.04 13.68 -18.34
CA SER A 68 9.99 13.65 -19.46
C SER A 68 11.20 12.82 -19.08
N VAL A 69 11.80 12.18 -20.09
CA VAL A 69 13.08 11.47 -19.94
C VAL A 69 14.26 12.45 -20.04
N LEU A 70 14.06 13.60 -20.68
CA LEU A 70 15.12 14.58 -20.96
C LEU A 70 15.34 15.56 -19.80
N ARG A 71 14.32 15.83 -18.99
CA ARG A 71 14.38 16.80 -17.89
C ARG A 71 13.39 16.48 -16.78
N LEU A 72 13.67 17.00 -15.58
CA LEU A 72 12.67 17.06 -14.52
C LEU A 72 11.57 18.04 -14.93
N GLN A 73 10.36 17.54 -15.06
CA GLN A 73 9.15 18.32 -15.30
C GLN A 73 7.97 17.56 -14.71
N ASP A 74 6.84 18.26 -14.56
CA ASP A 74 5.62 17.76 -13.95
C ASP A 74 5.80 17.34 -12.49
N TRP A 75 4.70 17.00 -11.83
CA TRP A 75 4.66 16.83 -10.39
C TRP A 75 4.14 15.46 -9.99
N LYS A 76 4.79 14.88 -8.98
CA LYS A 76 4.38 13.63 -8.38
C LYS A 76 4.30 13.81 -6.87
N CYS A 77 3.16 13.47 -6.27
CA CYS A 77 3.11 13.31 -4.82
C CYS A 77 3.34 11.84 -4.44
N LEU A 78 3.07 11.46 -3.18
CA LEU A 78 3.16 10.07 -2.74
C LEU A 78 2.39 9.08 -3.63
N TRP A 79 1.23 9.50 -4.16
CA TRP A 79 0.37 8.63 -4.97
C TRP A 79 -0.21 9.27 -6.25
N CYS A 80 -0.23 10.60 -6.35
CA CYS A 80 -0.78 11.32 -7.50
C CYS A 80 0.32 11.78 -8.45
N LYS A 81 -0.02 11.94 -9.73
CA LYS A 81 0.88 12.41 -10.80
C LYS A 81 0.12 13.43 -11.64
N VAL A 82 0.67 14.62 -11.86
CA VAL A 82 -0.02 15.69 -12.58
C VAL A 82 0.95 16.52 -13.41
N HIS A 83 0.47 17.05 -14.54
CA HIS A 83 1.23 18.07 -15.27
C HIS A 83 1.40 19.33 -14.45
N SER A 84 2.45 20.12 -14.74
CA SER A 84 2.62 21.45 -14.14
C SER A 84 1.40 22.35 -14.34
N THR A 85 0.78 22.31 -15.52
CA THR A 85 -0.43 23.08 -15.86
C THR A 85 -1.70 22.53 -15.22
N CYS A 86 -1.75 21.23 -14.93
CA CYS A 86 -2.91 20.59 -14.29
C CYS A 86 -2.84 20.65 -12.76
N LYS A 87 -1.71 21.05 -12.17
CA LYS A 87 -1.50 21.02 -10.72
C LYS A 87 -2.51 21.87 -9.95
N GLU A 88 -2.85 23.05 -10.48
CA GLU A 88 -3.80 23.98 -9.85
C GLU A 88 -5.26 23.50 -9.91
N GLN A 89 -5.57 22.56 -10.81
CA GLN A 89 -6.90 21.96 -10.93
C GLN A 89 -7.13 20.83 -9.90
N LEU A 90 -6.07 20.40 -9.20
CA LEU A 90 -6.15 19.35 -8.20
C LEU A 90 -6.47 19.96 -6.82
N SER A 91 -7.30 19.26 -6.05
CA SER A 91 -7.60 19.66 -4.67
C SER A 91 -6.33 19.78 -3.83
N SER A 92 -6.35 20.69 -2.85
CA SER A 92 -5.29 20.77 -1.83
C SER A 92 -5.20 19.50 -0.99
N LYS A 93 -6.32 18.77 -0.83
CA LYS A 93 -6.41 17.51 -0.08
C LYS A 93 -6.03 16.34 -1.00
N CYS A 94 -5.09 15.51 -0.55
CA CYS A 94 -4.60 14.37 -1.33
C CYS A 94 -5.66 13.25 -1.44
N PRO A 95 -6.09 12.87 -2.67
CA PRO A 95 -7.08 11.81 -2.88
C PRO A 95 -6.48 10.39 -2.84
N LEU A 96 -5.21 10.23 -2.45
CA LEU A 96 -4.48 8.95 -2.41
C LEU A 96 -4.25 8.29 -3.79
N GLY A 97 -4.55 9.00 -4.88
CA GLY A 97 -4.26 8.57 -6.25
C GLY A 97 -5.06 7.35 -6.71
N GLN A 98 -4.48 6.57 -7.62
CA GLN A 98 -5.14 5.45 -8.29
C GLN A 98 -5.51 4.30 -7.33
N CYS A 99 -4.73 4.11 -6.26
CA CYS A 99 -4.91 3.01 -5.31
C CYS A 99 -5.62 3.45 -4.01
N LYS A 100 -6.56 4.39 -4.11
CA LYS A 100 -7.19 5.02 -2.94
C LYS A 100 -7.95 4.06 -2.03
N VAL A 101 -8.44 2.92 -2.54
CA VAL A 101 -9.17 1.93 -1.72
C VAL A 101 -8.19 1.03 -0.97
N SER A 102 -7.04 0.70 -1.58
CA SER A 102 -6.02 -0.18 -1.00
C SER A 102 -5.02 0.55 -0.11
N VAL A 103 -4.83 1.86 -0.28
CA VAL A 103 -3.87 2.64 0.50
C VAL A 103 -4.46 3.03 1.85
N ILE A 104 -3.83 2.60 2.95
CA ILE A 104 -4.05 3.23 4.26
C ILE A 104 -3.40 4.62 4.25
N PRO A 105 -4.18 5.71 4.40
CA PRO A 105 -3.61 7.04 4.48
C PRO A 105 -2.82 7.20 5.79
N PRO A 106 -1.73 7.97 5.79
CA PRO A 106 -0.99 8.32 7.01
C PRO A 106 -1.89 8.89 8.12
N THR A 107 -2.93 9.64 7.76
CA THR A 107 -3.91 10.18 8.71
C THR A 107 -4.70 9.12 9.47
N ALA A 108 -4.79 7.90 8.95
CA ALA A 108 -5.42 6.77 9.64
C ALA A 108 -4.52 6.14 10.72
N LEU A 109 -3.21 6.43 10.72
CA LEU A 109 -2.25 5.82 11.65
C LEU A 109 -1.82 6.87 12.68
N ASN A 110 -2.55 6.94 13.79
CA ASN A 110 -2.50 8.06 14.74
C ASN A 110 -2.00 7.71 16.15
N SER A 111 -1.88 6.43 16.49
CA SER A 111 -1.44 6.01 17.81
C SER A 111 -0.47 4.84 17.73
N ILE A 112 0.36 4.72 18.76
CA ILE A 112 1.19 3.55 19.02
C ILE A 112 0.58 2.88 20.25
N ASP A 113 0.40 1.57 20.21
CA ASP A 113 -0.09 0.80 21.36
C ASP A 113 1.01 0.59 22.41
N SER A 114 0.62 -0.01 23.54
CA SER A 114 1.51 -0.28 24.69
C SER A 114 2.77 -1.07 24.32
N ASP A 115 2.72 -1.81 23.21
CA ASP A 115 3.80 -2.70 22.76
C ASP A 115 4.68 -2.03 21.68
N GLY A 116 4.46 -0.74 21.40
CA GLY A 116 5.26 0.00 20.42
C GLY A 116 4.78 -0.16 18.97
N PHE A 117 3.59 -0.72 18.73
CA PHE A 117 3.05 -0.94 17.38
C PHE A 117 2.00 0.08 16.99
N TRP A 118 1.94 0.41 15.70
CA TRP A 118 0.95 1.37 15.19
C TRP A 118 -0.46 0.81 15.33
N LYS A 119 -1.39 1.70 15.68
CA LYS A 119 -2.82 1.44 15.77
C LYS A 119 -3.53 2.32 14.76
N ALA A 120 -4.34 1.68 13.92
CA ALA A 120 -5.15 2.35 12.92
C ALA A 120 -6.46 2.84 13.53
N SER A 121 -6.88 4.04 13.14
CA SER A 121 -8.24 4.55 13.29
C SER A 121 -8.89 4.51 11.91
N CYS A 122 -10.04 3.87 11.76
CA CYS A 122 -10.70 3.71 10.46
C CYS A 122 -11.24 5.07 9.98
N PRO A 123 -10.69 5.70 8.93
CA PRO A 123 -11.31 6.88 8.35
C PRO A 123 -12.53 6.43 7.52
N PRO A 124 -13.62 7.21 7.46
CA PRO A 124 -14.83 6.89 6.69
C PRO A 124 -14.58 6.61 5.19
N SER A 125 -13.44 7.05 4.66
CA SER A 125 -13.03 6.89 3.25
C SER A 125 -12.33 5.56 2.94
N CYS A 126 -11.87 4.80 3.93
CA CYS A 126 -11.17 3.53 3.74
C CYS A 126 -12.13 2.35 3.83
N THR A 127 -12.79 2.03 2.72
CA THR A 127 -13.77 0.93 2.71
C THR A 127 -13.14 -0.46 2.69
N SER A 128 -11.92 -0.64 2.14
CA SER A 128 -11.28 -1.97 2.07
C SER A 128 -9.76 -1.89 1.82
N PRO A 129 -8.94 -1.52 2.83
CA PRO A 129 -7.50 -1.39 2.69
C PRO A 129 -6.81 -2.74 2.37
N LEU A 130 -5.61 -2.67 1.78
CA LEU A 130 -4.84 -3.85 1.39
C LEU A 130 -3.63 -4.06 2.31
N LEU A 131 -3.67 -5.13 3.08
CA LEU A 131 -2.53 -5.65 3.84
C LEU A 131 -1.69 -6.54 2.90
N VAL A 132 -0.41 -6.21 2.74
CA VAL A 132 0.51 -7.00 1.90
C VAL A 132 1.56 -7.68 2.76
N PHE A 133 1.58 -9.01 2.70
CA PHE A 133 2.66 -9.83 3.23
C PHE A 133 3.57 -10.26 2.10
N VAL A 134 4.88 -10.10 2.27
CA VAL A 134 5.87 -10.56 1.29
C VAL A 134 6.87 -11.45 2.01
N ASN A 135 7.09 -12.65 1.50
CA ASN A 135 8.23 -13.46 1.92
C ASN A 135 9.48 -13.00 1.17
N SER A 136 10.37 -12.28 1.85
CA SER A 136 11.59 -11.72 1.25
C SER A 136 12.56 -12.78 0.71
N LYS A 137 12.51 -14.03 1.20
CA LYS A 137 13.37 -15.14 0.75
C LYS A 137 12.77 -15.93 -0.42
N SER A 138 11.52 -15.68 -0.81
CA SER A 138 10.87 -16.40 -1.91
C SER A 138 11.36 -15.95 -3.29
N GLY A 139 11.38 -16.90 -4.23
CA GLY A 139 11.69 -16.68 -5.64
C GLY A 139 13.09 -16.11 -5.87
N ASP A 140 14.15 -16.75 -5.38
CA ASP A 140 15.55 -16.29 -5.57
C ASP A 140 15.77 -14.80 -5.20
N ASN A 141 15.35 -14.42 -3.99
CA ASN A 141 15.42 -13.05 -3.45
C ASN A 141 14.59 -12.00 -4.23
N GLN A 142 13.72 -12.40 -5.16
CA GLN A 142 12.76 -11.50 -5.80
C GLN A 142 11.77 -10.91 -4.78
N GLY A 143 11.48 -11.64 -3.69
CA GLY A 143 10.70 -11.12 -2.56
C GLY A 143 11.21 -9.79 -2.01
N VAL A 144 12.53 -9.55 -1.98
CA VAL A 144 13.10 -8.26 -1.56
C VAL A 144 12.74 -7.13 -2.54
N LYS A 145 12.74 -7.42 -3.85
CA LYS A 145 12.35 -6.43 -4.87
C LYS A 145 10.86 -6.10 -4.77
N PHE A 146 10.02 -7.12 -4.63
CA PHE A 146 8.57 -6.96 -4.43
C PHE A 146 8.27 -6.16 -3.17
N LEU A 147 8.91 -6.48 -2.05
CA LEU A 147 8.75 -5.73 -0.80
C LEU A 147 9.09 -4.24 -0.98
N ARG A 148 10.21 -3.93 -1.65
CA ARG A 148 10.59 -2.54 -1.95
C ARG A 148 9.57 -1.86 -2.85
N ARG A 149 9.11 -2.57 -3.89
CA ARG A 149 8.17 -2.04 -4.88
C ARG A 149 6.79 -1.76 -4.27
N PHE A 150 6.24 -2.67 -3.47
CA PHE A 150 5.00 -2.44 -2.73
C PHE A 150 5.11 -1.24 -1.78
N LYS A 151 6.23 -1.07 -1.06
CA LYS A 151 6.45 0.10 -0.18
C LYS A 151 6.55 1.43 -0.95
N GLN A 152 6.94 1.41 -2.21
CA GLN A 152 6.89 2.59 -3.08
C GLN A 152 5.44 2.92 -3.49
N LEU A 153 4.68 1.91 -3.89
CA LEU A 153 3.31 2.06 -4.42
C LEU A 153 2.27 2.33 -3.33
N LEU A 154 2.38 1.64 -2.19
CA LEU A 154 1.47 1.66 -1.06
C LEU A 154 2.09 2.36 0.16
N ASN A 155 1.31 2.66 1.20
CA ASN A 155 1.89 3.11 2.47
C ASN A 155 2.85 2.01 3.02
N PRO A 156 4.12 2.31 3.34
CA PRO A 156 5.03 1.32 3.90
C PRO A 156 4.53 0.62 5.17
N ALA A 157 3.64 1.27 5.94
CA ALA A 157 3.10 0.73 7.18
C ALA A 157 2.15 -0.47 6.99
N GLN A 158 1.67 -0.72 5.77
CA GLN A 158 0.79 -1.86 5.44
C GLN A 158 1.49 -2.97 4.64
N VAL A 159 2.82 -2.89 4.50
CA VAL A 159 3.62 -3.86 3.75
C VAL A 159 4.63 -4.53 4.68
N PHE A 160 4.38 -5.79 5.00
CA PHE A 160 5.12 -6.56 5.99
C PHE A 160 5.99 -7.63 5.33
N ASP A 161 7.16 -7.85 5.93
CA ASP A 161 8.05 -8.94 5.54
C ASP A 161 7.81 -10.13 6.46
N LEU A 162 7.34 -11.24 5.90
CA LEU A 162 7.05 -12.45 6.69
C LEU A 162 8.30 -12.99 7.38
N MET A 163 9.47 -12.82 6.78
CA MET A 163 10.73 -13.30 7.35
C MET A 163 11.27 -12.37 8.45
N ASN A 164 10.69 -11.18 8.61
CA ASN A 164 11.11 -10.18 9.58
C ASN A 164 9.92 -9.64 10.37
N GLY A 165 9.55 -10.37 11.42
CA GLY A 165 8.43 -10.02 12.30
C GLY A 165 7.14 -10.78 12.04
N GLY A 166 7.08 -11.68 11.04
CA GLY A 166 5.95 -12.58 10.82
C GLY A 166 4.62 -11.88 10.48
N PRO A 167 3.52 -12.65 10.36
CA PRO A 167 2.21 -12.11 9.98
C PRO A 167 1.47 -11.38 11.11
N HIS A 168 1.74 -11.71 12.37
CA HIS A 168 0.99 -11.21 13.54
C HIS A 168 0.92 -9.67 13.64
N LEU A 169 2.02 -8.97 13.33
CA LEU A 169 2.07 -7.50 13.40
C LEU A 169 1.11 -6.84 12.41
N GLY A 170 1.06 -7.36 11.18
CA GLY A 170 0.16 -6.85 10.15
C GLY A 170 -1.30 -7.12 10.48
N LEU A 171 -1.60 -8.32 10.98
CA LEU A 171 -2.96 -8.69 11.39
C LEU A 171 -3.44 -7.83 12.56
N ARG A 172 -2.60 -7.62 13.58
CA ARG A 172 -2.92 -6.75 14.73
C ARG A 172 -3.22 -5.31 14.30
N LEU A 173 -2.42 -4.75 13.38
CA LEU A 173 -2.67 -3.41 12.84
C LEU A 173 -4.03 -3.31 12.14
N PHE A 174 -4.42 -4.36 11.40
CA PHE A 174 -5.63 -4.38 10.60
C PHE A 174 -6.89 -4.82 11.37
N GLN A 175 -6.77 -5.26 12.62
CA GLN A 175 -7.87 -5.71 13.47
C GLN A 175 -8.98 -4.67 13.68
N LYS A 176 -8.67 -3.38 13.49
CA LYS A 176 -9.63 -2.28 13.64
C LYS A 176 -10.43 -1.94 12.38
N PHE A 177 -10.14 -2.58 11.25
CA PHE A 177 -10.92 -2.39 10.02
C PHE A 177 -12.01 -3.45 9.93
N ASP A 178 -13.26 -3.02 9.69
CA ASP A 178 -14.41 -3.92 9.58
C ASP A 178 -14.29 -4.89 8.40
N THR A 179 -13.69 -4.43 7.29
CA THR A 179 -13.35 -5.26 6.14
C THR A 179 -12.01 -4.83 5.56
N PHE A 180 -11.18 -5.80 5.16
CA PHE A 180 -9.90 -5.54 4.51
C PHE A 180 -9.49 -6.70 3.60
N ARG A 181 -8.47 -6.48 2.79
CA ARG A 181 -7.92 -7.48 1.86
C ARG A 181 -6.50 -7.81 2.27
N ILE A 182 -6.13 -9.08 2.15
CA ILE A 182 -4.78 -9.58 2.41
C ILE A 182 -4.21 -10.09 1.09
N LEU A 183 -3.02 -9.65 0.73
CA LEU A 183 -2.24 -10.20 -0.37
C LEU A 183 -0.98 -10.85 0.19
N VAL A 184 -0.84 -12.16 0.00
CA VAL A 184 0.36 -12.91 0.40
C VAL A 184 1.23 -13.16 -0.82
N CYS A 185 2.44 -12.63 -0.82
CA CYS A 185 3.42 -12.82 -1.88
C CYS A 185 4.47 -13.85 -1.44
N GLY A 186 4.38 -15.06 -1.97
CA GLY A 186 5.19 -16.21 -1.53
C GLY A 186 4.70 -17.52 -2.15
N GLY A 187 5.29 -18.63 -1.74
CA GLY A 187 4.81 -19.98 -2.06
C GLY A 187 3.81 -20.53 -1.02
N ASP A 188 3.38 -21.77 -1.20
CA ASP A 188 2.30 -22.39 -0.40
C ASP A 188 2.55 -22.35 1.12
N GLY A 189 3.80 -22.57 1.56
CA GLY A 189 4.16 -22.49 2.98
C GLY A 189 3.98 -21.10 3.60
N SER A 190 4.17 -20.02 2.81
CA SER A 190 3.94 -18.65 3.29
C SER A 190 2.45 -18.36 3.44
N VAL A 191 1.64 -18.90 2.53
CA VAL A 191 0.17 -18.80 2.58
C VAL A 191 -0.37 -19.56 3.79
N GLY A 192 0.09 -20.80 3.98
CA GLY A 192 -0.28 -21.64 5.13
C GLY A 192 0.08 -20.98 6.46
N TRP A 193 1.25 -20.34 6.55
CA TRP A 193 1.65 -19.61 7.77
C TRP A 193 0.70 -18.44 8.08
N VAL A 194 0.38 -17.61 7.08
CA VAL A 194 -0.57 -16.50 7.26
C VAL A 194 -1.95 -17.01 7.66
N LEU A 195 -2.44 -18.08 7.01
CA LEU A 195 -3.74 -18.70 7.34
C LEU A 195 -3.77 -19.24 8.77
N SER A 196 -2.70 -19.92 9.21
CA SER A 196 -2.57 -20.44 10.57
C SER A 196 -2.57 -19.32 11.62
N GLU A 197 -1.95 -18.19 11.33
CA GLU A 197 -1.94 -17.04 12.23
C GLU A 197 -3.33 -16.39 12.32
N ILE A 198 -4.05 -16.29 11.18
CA ILE A 198 -5.43 -15.78 11.14
C ILE A 198 -6.35 -16.67 11.99
N ASP A 199 -6.22 -17.99 11.88
CA ASP A 199 -7.00 -18.95 12.66
C ASP A 199 -6.70 -18.85 14.17
N THR A 200 -5.40 -18.76 14.51
CA THR A 200 -4.94 -18.58 15.91
C THR A 200 -5.45 -17.28 16.51
N ALA A 201 -5.50 -16.21 15.72
CA ALA A 201 -5.94 -14.91 16.19
C ALA A 201 -7.41 -14.88 16.64
N LYS A 202 -8.24 -15.89 16.30
CA LYS A 202 -9.66 -16.14 16.70
C LYS A 202 -10.64 -14.94 16.67
N THR A 203 -10.16 -13.77 16.27
CA THR A 203 -10.85 -12.47 16.34
C THR A 203 -11.37 -12.04 14.98
N PHE A 204 -10.83 -12.64 13.91
CA PHE A 204 -11.30 -12.40 12.55
C PHE A 204 -12.39 -13.42 12.22
N SER A 205 -13.62 -12.97 12.02
CA SER A 205 -14.55 -13.80 11.27
C SER A 205 -13.98 -13.97 9.86
N VAL A 206 -13.93 -15.19 9.34
CA VAL A 206 -13.48 -15.50 7.96
C VAL A 206 -14.23 -14.66 6.92
N LEU A 207 -15.39 -14.11 7.27
CA LEU A 207 -16.19 -13.20 6.44
C LEU A 207 -15.63 -11.76 6.33
N GLN A 208 -14.66 -11.36 7.16
CA GLN A 208 -14.17 -9.97 7.23
C GLN A 208 -12.91 -9.69 6.41
N CYS A 209 -12.13 -10.72 6.05
CA CYS A 209 -10.90 -10.56 5.27
C CYS A 209 -10.92 -11.39 3.99
N GLN A 210 -10.51 -10.77 2.87
CA GLN A 210 -10.36 -11.49 1.59
C GLN A 210 -8.88 -11.74 1.34
N LEU A 211 -8.49 -13.01 1.26
CA LEU A 211 -7.10 -13.40 1.03
C LEU A 211 -6.86 -13.65 -0.46
N GLY A 212 -5.78 -13.08 -0.99
CA GLY A 212 -5.26 -13.29 -2.33
C GLY A 212 -3.81 -13.74 -2.23
N VAL A 213 -3.35 -14.55 -3.17
CA VAL A 213 -1.94 -14.94 -3.26
C VAL A 213 -1.35 -14.43 -4.55
N LEU A 214 -0.16 -13.86 -4.40
CA LEU A 214 0.73 -13.54 -5.50
C LEU A 214 1.87 -14.57 -5.48
N PRO A 215 1.80 -15.61 -6.33
CA PRO A 215 2.78 -16.70 -6.29
C PRO A 215 4.19 -16.19 -6.60
N LEU A 216 5.15 -16.45 -5.71
CA LEU A 216 6.56 -16.10 -5.87
C LEU A 216 7.44 -17.36 -5.76
N GLY A 217 8.24 -17.62 -6.80
CA GLY A 217 9.16 -18.76 -6.83
C GLY A 217 8.49 -20.08 -7.24
N THR A 218 8.96 -21.20 -6.69
CA THR A 218 8.49 -22.56 -7.02
C THR A 218 7.56 -23.11 -5.93
N GLY A 219 6.63 -23.99 -6.28
CA GLY A 219 5.66 -24.57 -5.31
C GLY A 219 4.51 -23.61 -5.00
N ASN A 220 3.75 -23.28 -6.06
CA ASN A 220 2.59 -22.37 -6.02
C ASN A 220 1.31 -23.15 -6.38
N ASP A 221 1.14 -24.33 -5.80
CA ASP A 221 0.06 -25.24 -6.15
C ASP A 221 -1.29 -24.68 -5.68
N LEU A 222 -1.33 -24.02 -4.52
CA LEU A 222 -2.53 -23.31 -4.06
C LEU A 222 -2.93 -22.19 -5.02
N ALA A 223 -1.97 -21.41 -5.54
CA ALA A 223 -2.26 -20.33 -6.47
C ALA A 223 -2.83 -20.85 -7.81
N ARG A 224 -2.31 -21.99 -8.31
CA ARG A 224 -2.82 -22.64 -9.52
C ARG A 224 -4.25 -23.16 -9.32
N VAL A 225 -4.49 -23.86 -8.21
CA VAL A 225 -5.81 -24.44 -7.89
C VAL A 225 -6.86 -23.34 -7.67
N LEU A 226 -6.50 -22.26 -6.99
CA LEU A 226 -7.40 -21.14 -6.69
C LEU A 226 -7.59 -20.17 -7.87
N GLY A 227 -6.86 -20.38 -8.98
CA GLY A 227 -6.98 -19.57 -10.20
C GLY A 227 -6.33 -18.19 -10.10
N TRP A 228 -5.34 -18.02 -9.21
CA TRP A 228 -4.56 -16.77 -9.09
C TRP A 228 -3.39 -16.66 -10.06
N GLY A 229 -3.17 -17.70 -10.88
CA GLY A 229 -2.22 -17.69 -11.99
C GLY A 229 -0.90 -18.39 -11.66
N SER A 230 0.04 -18.28 -12.61
CA SER A 230 1.41 -18.78 -12.48
C SER A 230 2.29 -17.81 -11.69
N ALA A 231 3.51 -18.24 -11.35
CA ALA A 231 4.51 -17.42 -10.66
C ALA A 231 4.66 -16.04 -11.31
N CYS A 232 4.72 -15.00 -10.47
CA CYS A 232 4.95 -13.62 -10.88
C CYS A 232 6.40 -13.25 -10.57
N ASP A 233 7.24 -13.25 -11.60
CA ASP A 233 8.69 -13.08 -11.43
C ASP A 233 9.17 -11.63 -11.66
N ASP A 234 8.26 -10.73 -12.06
CA ASP A 234 8.57 -9.35 -12.42
C ASP A 234 7.77 -8.31 -11.62
N ASP A 235 8.47 -7.46 -10.87
CA ASP A 235 7.88 -6.40 -10.04
C ASP A 235 7.27 -5.26 -10.86
N THR A 236 7.57 -5.18 -12.16
CA THR A 236 6.94 -4.20 -13.08
C THR A 236 5.43 -4.45 -13.26
N GLN A 237 4.96 -5.67 -12.99
CA GLN A 237 3.54 -6.04 -13.09
C GLN A 237 2.72 -5.60 -11.87
N LEU A 238 3.37 -5.25 -10.75
CA LEU A 238 2.70 -4.90 -9.50
C LEU A 238 1.68 -3.75 -9.61
N PRO A 239 1.95 -2.65 -10.36
CA PRO A 239 0.95 -1.60 -10.57
C PRO A 239 -0.32 -2.12 -11.25
N GLN A 240 -0.20 -3.01 -12.23
CA GLN A 240 -1.35 -3.60 -12.93
C GLN A 240 -2.13 -4.56 -12.03
N ILE A 241 -1.42 -5.33 -11.19
CA ILE A 241 -2.04 -6.21 -10.20
C ILE A 241 -2.81 -5.36 -9.18
N LEU A 242 -2.20 -4.32 -8.62
CA LEU A 242 -2.88 -3.40 -7.69
C LEU A 242 -4.11 -2.76 -8.34
N GLU A 243 -4.02 -2.37 -9.61
CA GLU A 243 -5.17 -1.82 -10.34
C GLU A 243 -6.31 -2.84 -10.49
N LYS A 244 -5.99 -4.11 -10.79
CA LYS A 244 -6.98 -5.19 -10.81
C LYS A 244 -7.62 -5.41 -9.43
N LEU A 245 -6.82 -5.37 -8.37
CA LEU A 245 -7.29 -5.52 -6.99
C LEU A 245 -8.18 -4.35 -6.56
N GLU A 246 -7.86 -3.12 -6.98
CA GLU A 246 -8.69 -1.91 -6.77
C GLU A 246 -10.07 -2.05 -7.43
N ARG A 247 -10.11 -2.48 -8.70
CA ARG A 247 -11.38 -2.66 -9.44
C ARG A 247 -12.24 -3.81 -8.92
N SER A 248 -11.62 -4.79 -8.27
CA SER A 248 -12.27 -6.00 -7.75
C SER A 248 -13.03 -5.81 -6.43
N GLY A 249 -13.28 -4.56 -6.01
CA GLY A 249 -13.82 -4.19 -4.70
C GLY A 249 -15.00 -5.07 -4.24
N ARG A 250 -14.84 -5.67 -3.05
CA ARG A 250 -15.73 -6.61 -2.33
C ARG A 250 -15.93 -8.03 -2.91
N SER A 251 -15.64 -8.31 -4.18
CA SER A 251 -15.99 -9.63 -4.76
C SER A 251 -14.87 -10.41 -5.43
N GLY A 252 -13.71 -9.81 -5.73
CA GLY A 252 -12.71 -10.48 -6.58
C GLY A 252 -11.54 -11.18 -5.89
N LEU A 253 -11.29 -10.98 -4.58
CA LEU A 253 -10.34 -11.83 -3.84
C LEU A 253 -11.04 -12.98 -3.10
N ALA A 254 -12.35 -12.90 -2.90
CA ALA A 254 -13.09 -13.98 -2.25
C ALA A 254 -12.98 -15.25 -3.10
N HIS A 255 -12.66 -16.37 -2.44
CA HIS A 255 -12.81 -17.72 -2.97
C HIS A 255 -13.81 -17.78 -4.13
N ARG A 256 -13.34 -18.19 -5.32
CA ARG A 256 -14.21 -18.96 -6.21
C ARG A 256 -14.59 -20.23 -5.46
N ARG A 257 -15.54 -20.15 -4.52
CA ARG A 257 -16.35 -21.29 -4.12
C ARG A 257 -17.05 -21.70 -5.40
N LYS A 258 -16.52 -22.71 -6.09
CA LYS A 258 -17.39 -23.56 -6.90
C LYS A 258 -18.46 -24.03 -5.93
N SER A 259 -19.70 -23.61 -6.17
CA SER A 259 -20.86 -24.25 -5.56
C SER A 259 -20.72 -25.75 -5.79
N PRO A 260 -20.83 -26.60 -4.75
CA PRO A 260 -21.03 -28.02 -5.00
C PRO A 260 -22.39 -28.16 -5.70
N ILE A 261 -22.37 -28.81 -6.87
CA ILE A 261 -23.56 -29.48 -7.41
C ILE A 261 -23.66 -30.81 -6.68
#